data_AF-A0A967V9M0-F1
#
_entry.id   AF-A0A967V9M0-F1
#
_cell.length_a   1.000
_cell.length_b   1.000
_cell.length_c   1.000
_cell.angle_alpha   90.00
_cell.angle_beta   90.00
_cell.angle_gamma   90.00
#
_symmetry.space_group_name_H-M   'P 1'
#
loop_
_entity.id
_entity.type
_entity.pdbx_description
1 polymer ?
#
loop_
_entity_poly.entity_id
_entity_poly.type
_entity_poly.pdbx_seq_one_letter_code
_entity_poly.pdbx_strand_id
1 'polypeptide(L)'
;MARFEVLKGVFGLLPTPYTEDLEIHTKDLRAVADFCCKSGQHGIVWPVMVGEFYFLGEEERIRNLDAVLEEINGRLPLIFGCSGVSVPQVLLFARAAQRAGADAIIAMAPARTDAQVAMDMYRRLADVYDGPIVVQNAATYAPLTGEQIAGLLEEVPQIEYIKEERPPGPKHIA
;
A
#
# COMPACT_ATOMS: atom_id res chain seq x y z
N MET A 1 -2.46 17.81 9.54
CA MET A 1 -2.80 16.98 10.72
C MET A 1 -3.43 15.70 10.16
N ALA A 2 -2.97 14.52 10.57
CA ALA A 2 -3.47 13.25 10.02
C ALA A 2 -4.97 13.11 10.31
N ARG A 3 -5.75 12.63 9.33
CA ARG A 3 -7.20 12.43 9.49
C ARG A 3 -7.51 11.30 10.48
N PHE A 4 -6.62 10.31 10.55
CA PHE A 4 -6.71 9.18 11.46
C PHE A 4 -5.43 9.13 12.30
N GLU A 5 -5.57 9.10 13.63
CA GLU A 5 -4.40 9.09 14.54
C GLU A 5 -3.71 7.72 14.61
N VAL A 6 -4.46 6.62 14.44
CA VAL A 6 -3.93 5.24 14.52
C VAL A 6 -4.64 4.36 13.50
N LEU A 7 -3.87 3.60 12.71
CA LEU A 7 -4.39 2.58 11.79
C LEU A 7 -4.46 1.22 12.50
N LYS A 8 -5.67 0.82 12.95
CA LYS A 8 -5.87 -0.42 13.72
C LYS A 8 -7.18 -1.11 13.39
N GLY A 9 -7.15 -2.44 13.30
CA GLY A 9 -8.33 -3.28 13.12
C GLY A 9 -8.22 -4.13 11.86
N VAL A 10 -9.36 -4.36 11.20
CA VAL A 10 -9.43 -5.16 9.97
C VAL A 10 -9.43 -4.23 8.75
N PHE A 11 -8.44 -4.39 7.88
CA PHE A 11 -8.30 -3.63 6.64
C PHE A 11 -8.67 -4.50 5.44
N GLY A 12 -9.66 -4.07 4.66
CA GLY A 12 -10.06 -4.76 3.44
C GLY A 12 -9.07 -4.52 2.32
N LEU A 13 -8.57 -5.59 1.72
CA LEU A 13 -7.77 -5.51 0.51
C LEU A 13 -8.73 -5.55 -0.69
N LEU A 14 -8.84 -4.47 -1.45
CA LEU A 14 -9.78 -4.45 -2.58
C LEU A 14 -9.24 -5.31 -3.75
N PRO A 15 -10.06 -6.19 -4.36
CA PRO A 15 -9.79 -6.66 -5.71
C PRO A 15 -9.87 -5.51 -6.72
N THR A 16 -9.34 -5.71 -7.93
CA THR A 16 -9.48 -4.77 -9.03
C THR A 16 -10.42 -5.34 -10.09
N PRO A 17 -11.69 -4.88 -10.18
CA PRO A 17 -12.61 -5.33 -11.22
C PRO A 17 -12.19 -4.79 -12.59
N TYR A 18 -12.43 -5.57 -13.65
CA TYR A 18 -12.13 -5.19 -15.03
C TYR A 18 -13.36 -5.27 -15.94
N THR A 19 -13.36 -4.45 -17.00
CA THR A 19 -14.33 -4.53 -18.10
C THR A 19 -14.00 -5.70 -19.03
N GLU A 20 -14.88 -6.01 -19.98
CA GLU A 20 -14.57 -6.98 -21.05
C GLU A 20 -13.35 -6.57 -21.89
N ASP A 21 -13.13 -5.26 -22.06
CA ASP A 21 -11.97 -4.68 -22.75
C ASP A 21 -10.69 -4.62 -21.89
N LEU A 22 -10.67 -5.25 -20.70
CA LEU A 22 -9.54 -5.31 -19.77
C LEU A 22 -9.10 -3.97 -19.12
N GLU A 23 -9.91 -2.93 -19.21
CA GLU A 23 -9.72 -1.70 -18.43
C GLU A 23 -10.25 -1.88 -17.00
N ILE A 24 -9.71 -1.17 -16.01
CA ILE A 24 -10.29 -1.15 -14.66
C ILE A 24 -11.75 -0.69 -14.74
N HIS A 25 -12.68 -1.53 -14.25
CA HIS A 25 -14.09 -1.18 -14.15
C HIS A 25 -14.32 -0.28 -12.91
N THR A 26 -14.01 1.02 -13.06
CA THR A 26 -14.03 2.02 -11.97
C THR A 26 -15.33 2.02 -11.17
N LYS A 27 -16.49 1.83 -11.81
CA LYS A 27 -17.79 1.79 -11.12
C LYS A 27 -17.88 0.63 -10.13
N ASP A 28 -17.33 -0.53 -10.48
CA ASP A 28 -17.37 -1.70 -9.61
C ASP A 28 -16.29 -1.60 -8.54
N LEU A 29 -15.12 -1.03 -8.87
CA LEU A 29 -14.11 -0.70 -7.87
C LEU A 29 -14.68 0.22 -6.76
N ARG A 30 -15.44 1.25 -7.14
CA ARG A 30 -16.18 2.10 -6.20
C ARG A 30 -17.20 1.30 -5.38
N ALA A 31 -17.98 0.43 -6.02
CA ALA A 31 -18.96 -0.40 -5.32
C ALA A 31 -18.31 -1.32 -4.26
N VAL A 32 -17.12 -1.89 -4.56
CA VAL A 32 -16.34 -2.68 -3.61
C VAL A 32 -15.82 -1.80 -2.45
N ALA A 33 -15.33 -0.59 -2.73
CA ALA A 33 -14.90 0.35 -1.70
C ALA A 33 -16.05 0.76 -0.77
N ASP A 34 -17.22 1.08 -1.31
CA ASP A 34 -18.42 1.41 -0.52
C ASP A 34 -18.93 0.23 0.30
N PHE A 35 -18.84 -1.00 -0.24
CA PHE A 35 -19.10 -2.21 0.53
C PHE A 35 -18.16 -2.34 1.74
N CYS A 36 -16.86 -2.08 1.58
CA CYS A 36 -15.91 -2.04 2.69
C CYS A 36 -16.32 -1.02 3.75
N CYS A 37 -16.72 0.19 3.35
CA CYS A 37 -17.26 1.22 4.27
C CYS A 37 -18.49 0.75 5.07
N LYS A 38 -19.34 -0.09 4.49
CA LYS A 38 -20.59 -0.57 5.11
C LYS A 38 -20.42 -1.85 5.95
N SER A 39 -19.32 -2.56 5.78
CA SER A 39 -19.11 -3.90 6.36
C SER A 39 -18.45 -3.91 7.76
N GLY A 40 -18.19 -2.74 8.35
CA GLY A 40 -17.57 -2.62 9.68
C GLY A 40 -16.05 -2.81 9.68
N GLN A 41 -15.41 -2.68 8.51
CA GLN A 41 -13.95 -2.65 8.41
C GLN A 41 -13.40 -1.33 8.97
N HIS A 42 -12.10 -1.32 9.25
CA HIS A 42 -11.40 -0.20 9.89
C HIS A 42 -10.49 0.57 8.92
N GLY A 43 -10.39 0.09 7.68
CA GLY A 43 -9.58 0.69 6.63
C GLY A 43 -9.61 -0.12 5.35
N ILE A 44 -9.05 0.45 4.30
CA ILE A 44 -8.95 -0.14 2.97
C ILE A 44 -7.50 -0.12 2.52
N VAL A 45 -7.07 -1.14 1.78
CA VAL A 45 -5.78 -1.17 1.09
C VAL A 45 -6.00 -1.48 -0.39
N TRP A 46 -5.48 -0.63 -1.26
CA TRP A 46 -5.55 -0.89 -2.71
C TRP A 46 -4.48 -0.09 -3.48
N PRO A 47 -3.92 -0.64 -4.58
CA PRO A 47 -3.87 -2.06 -4.93
C PRO A 47 -2.64 -2.72 -4.31
N VAL A 48 -2.81 -3.91 -3.73
CA VAL A 48 -1.68 -4.80 -3.35
C VAL A 48 -1.80 -6.11 -4.14
N MET A 49 -1.10 -7.19 -3.78
CA MET A 49 -1.11 -8.45 -4.56
C MET A 49 -2.52 -8.91 -4.97
N VAL A 50 -3.49 -8.91 -4.06
CA VAL A 50 -4.89 -9.30 -4.36
C VAL A 50 -5.63 -8.29 -5.25
N GLY A 51 -5.20 -7.03 -5.24
CA GLY A 51 -5.64 -6.00 -6.18
C GLY A 51 -4.82 -5.97 -7.46
N GLU A 52 -4.02 -7.02 -7.71
CA GLU A 52 -3.35 -7.26 -9.00
C GLU A 52 -2.39 -6.16 -9.42
N PHE A 53 -1.74 -5.49 -8.47
CA PHE A 53 -0.89 -4.33 -8.75
C PHE A 53 0.21 -4.59 -9.81
N TYR A 54 0.65 -5.84 -10.04
CA TYR A 54 1.63 -6.13 -11.10
C TYR A 54 1.10 -5.91 -12.52
N PHE A 55 -0.22 -5.93 -12.70
CA PHE A 55 -0.88 -5.88 -14.01
C PHE A 55 -1.47 -4.51 -14.33
N LEU A 56 -1.49 -3.58 -13.37
CA LEU A 56 -2.05 -2.26 -13.55
C LEU A 56 -1.03 -1.29 -14.14
N GLY A 57 -1.39 -0.63 -15.23
CA GLY A 57 -0.69 0.51 -15.78
C GLY A 57 -0.61 1.68 -14.79
N GLU A 58 0.38 2.55 -14.97
CA GLU A 58 0.63 3.64 -14.03
C GLU A 58 -0.53 4.64 -13.99
N GLU A 59 -1.02 5.05 -15.17
CA GLU A 59 -2.06 6.07 -15.30
C GLU A 59 -3.42 5.57 -14.77
N GLU A 60 -3.84 4.36 -15.15
CA GLU A 60 -5.12 3.81 -14.68
C GLU A 60 -5.14 3.58 -13.17
N ARG A 61 -4.00 3.18 -12.59
CA ARG A 61 -3.86 3.00 -11.14
C ARG A 61 -4.00 4.31 -10.40
N ILE A 62 -3.31 5.35 -10.88
CA ILE A 62 -3.37 6.69 -10.28
C ILE A 62 -4.76 7.29 -10.43
N ARG A 63 -5.38 7.17 -11.61
CA ARG A 63 -6.74 7.68 -11.85
C ARG A 63 -7.77 7.01 -10.94
N ASN A 64 -7.63 5.71 -10.69
CA ASN A 64 -8.56 4.97 -9.84
C ASN A 64 -8.29 5.14 -8.33
N LEU A 65 -7.11 5.61 -7.92
CA LEU A 65 -6.88 6.07 -6.54
C LEU A 65 -7.86 7.20 -6.19
N ASP A 66 -7.95 8.22 -7.04
CA ASP A 66 -8.87 9.35 -6.84
C ASP A 66 -10.32 8.85 -6.76
N ALA A 67 -10.70 7.92 -7.63
CA ALA A 67 -12.04 7.35 -7.63
C ALA A 67 -12.39 6.61 -6.33
N VAL A 68 -11.44 5.86 -5.77
CA VAL A 68 -11.62 5.18 -4.48
C VAL A 68 -11.70 6.19 -3.34
N LEU A 69 -10.81 7.21 -3.32
CA LEU A 69 -10.82 8.26 -2.29
C LEU A 69 -12.12 9.06 -2.27
N GLU A 70 -12.63 9.43 -3.45
CA GLU A 70 -13.91 10.11 -3.60
C GLU A 70 -15.07 9.25 -3.09
N GLU A 71 -15.08 7.96 -3.41
CA GLU A 71 -16.14 7.05 -2.99
C GLU A 71 -16.14 6.85 -1.47
N ILE A 72 -14.97 6.58 -0.87
CA ILE A 72 -14.89 6.38 0.58
C ILE A 72 -15.20 7.69 1.33
N ASN A 73 -14.89 8.85 0.75
CA ASN A 73 -15.16 10.18 1.29
C ASN A 73 -14.77 10.33 2.76
N GLY A 74 -13.58 9.83 3.12
CA GLY A 74 -13.04 9.87 4.48
C GLY A 74 -13.76 8.98 5.51
N ARG A 75 -14.69 8.11 5.10
CA ARG A 75 -15.37 7.15 6.01
C ARG A 75 -14.41 6.10 6.59
N LEU A 76 -13.37 5.75 5.85
CA LEU A 76 -12.30 4.83 6.25
C LEU A 76 -10.95 5.37 5.76
N PRO A 77 -9.84 5.05 6.44
CA PRO A 77 -8.51 5.33 5.91
C PRO A 77 -8.22 4.46 4.69
N LEU A 78 -7.58 5.05 3.67
CA LEU A 78 -7.03 4.33 2.52
C LEU A 78 -5.51 4.24 2.60
N ILE A 79 -4.99 3.01 2.59
CA ILE A 79 -3.57 2.71 2.39
C ILE A 79 -3.34 2.42 0.91
N PHE A 80 -2.63 3.32 0.21
CA PHE A 80 -2.40 3.16 -1.22
C PHE A 80 -1.18 2.29 -1.51
N GLY A 81 -1.35 1.30 -2.38
CA GLY A 81 -0.27 0.39 -2.78
C GLY A 81 0.67 1.00 -3.82
N CYS A 82 1.91 1.25 -3.38
CA CYS A 82 2.96 1.86 -4.18
C CYS A 82 3.98 0.86 -4.73
N SER A 83 3.79 -0.45 -4.53
CA SER A 83 4.66 -1.47 -5.12
C SER A 83 4.75 -1.33 -6.65
N GLY A 84 5.96 -1.46 -7.18
CA GLY A 84 6.26 -1.34 -8.61
C GLY A 84 7.45 -2.21 -9.01
N VAL A 85 7.76 -2.26 -10.31
CA VAL A 85 8.86 -3.06 -10.86
C VAL A 85 10.23 -2.38 -10.76
N SER A 86 10.25 -1.12 -10.31
CA SER A 86 11.49 -0.35 -10.11
C SER A 86 11.29 0.71 -9.03
N VAL A 87 12.38 1.16 -8.39
CA VAL A 87 12.33 2.25 -7.39
C VAL A 87 11.73 3.54 -7.96
N PRO A 88 12.08 4.02 -9.18
CA PRO A 88 11.43 5.18 -9.77
C PRO A 88 9.90 5.05 -9.87
N GLN A 89 9.40 3.86 -10.23
CA GLN A 89 7.97 3.60 -10.33
C GLN A 89 7.30 3.58 -8.95
N VAL A 90 7.96 3.00 -7.93
CA VAL A 90 7.47 3.07 -6.54
C VAL A 90 7.32 4.53 -6.08
N LEU A 91 8.32 5.37 -6.36
CA LEU A 91 8.28 6.79 -6.01
C LEU A 91 7.27 7.58 -6.85
N LEU A 92 6.96 7.15 -8.07
CA LEU A 92 5.90 7.74 -8.90
C LEU A 92 4.53 7.52 -8.23
N PHE A 93 4.25 6.31 -7.75
CA PHE A 93 3.02 6.00 -7.02
C PHE A 93 2.94 6.71 -5.67
N ALA A 94 4.04 6.76 -4.91
CA ALA A 94 4.07 7.47 -3.62
C ALA A 94 3.80 8.97 -3.77
N ARG A 95 4.37 9.61 -4.81
CA ARG A 95 4.05 11.01 -5.14
C ARG A 95 2.60 11.21 -5.55
N ALA A 96 1.99 10.24 -6.25
CA ALA A 96 0.57 10.29 -6.56
C ALA A 96 -0.28 10.18 -5.28
N ALA A 97 0.08 9.28 -4.37
CA ALA A 97 -0.56 9.13 -3.06
C ALA A 97 -0.50 10.41 -2.22
N GLN A 98 0.68 11.06 -2.17
CA GLN A 98 0.87 12.35 -1.51
C GLN A 98 -0.08 13.42 -2.08
N ARG A 99 -0.16 13.54 -3.42
CA ARG A 99 -1.01 14.54 -4.08
C ARG A 99 -2.50 14.27 -3.87
N ALA A 100 -2.91 13.01 -3.92
CA ALA A 100 -4.31 12.61 -3.76
C ALA A 100 -4.77 12.68 -2.28
N GLY A 101 -3.83 12.68 -1.33
CA GLY A 101 -4.14 12.69 0.09
C GLY A 101 -4.52 11.32 0.63
N ALA A 102 -3.85 10.26 0.16
CA ALA A 102 -3.97 8.93 0.77
C ALA A 102 -3.51 8.97 2.24
N ASP A 103 -4.17 8.22 3.12
CA ASP A 103 -3.94 8.27 4.56
C ASP A 103 -2.67 7.50 4.98
N ALA A 104 -2.22 6.54 4.17
CA ALA A 104 -0.92 5.87 4.27
C ALA A 104 -0.50 5.30 2.90
N ILE A 105 0.75 4.85 2.77
CA ILE A 105 1.22 4.05 1.63
C ILE A 105 1.73 2.70 2.08
N ILE A 106 1.63 1.69 1.21
CA ILE A 106 2.23 0.37 1.41
C ILE A 106 3.07 -0.02 0.20
N ALA A 107 4.27 -0.54 0.43
CA ALA A 107 5.14 -0.97 -0.66
C ALA A 107 5.97 -2.22 -0.30
N MET A 108 6.12 -3.09 -1.29
CA MET A 108 7.19 -4.09 -1.38
C MET A 108 8.34 -3.49 -2.19
N ALA A 109 9.57 -3.88 -1.88
CA ALA A 109 10.69 -3.62 -2.80
C ALA A 109 10.47 -4.34 -4.14
N PRO A 110 10.97 -3.80 -5.27
CA PRO A 110 10.90 -4.49 -6.55
C PRO A 110 11.53 -5.88 -6.47
N ALA A 111 10.96 -6.84 -7.20
CA ALA A 111 11.45 -8.22 -7.17
C ALA A 111 12.93 -8.32 -7.54
N ARG A 112 13.65 -9.26 -6.89
CA ARG A 112 15.09 -9.53 -7.11
C ARG A 112 16.03 -8.36 -6.77
N THR A 113 15.54 -7.37 -6.02
CA THR A 113 16.37 -6.31 -5.45
C THR A 113 17.13 -6.84 -4.23
N ASP A 114 18.38 -6.41 -4.03
CA ASP A 114 19.11 -6.73 -2.81
C ASP A 114 18.57 -5.94 -1.60
N ALA A 115 18.93 -6.36 -0.40
CA ALA A 115 18.41 -5.75 0.83
C ALA A 115 18.81 -4.27 0.99
N GLN A 116 20.00 -3.88 0.52
CA GLN A 116 20.46 -2.49 0.65
C GLN A 116 19.62 -1.56 -0.23
N VAL A 117 19.38 -1.96 -1.49
CA VAL A 117 18.53 -1.19 -2.41
C VAL A 117 17.08 -1.18 -1.94
N ALA A 118 16.59 -2.27 -1.34
CA ALA A 118 15.27 -2.32 -0.72
C ALA A 118 15.15 -1.34 0.47
N MET A 119 16.15 -1.29 1.36
CA MET A 119 16.18 -0.35 2.47
C MET A 119 16.28 1.11 1.99
N ASP A 120 17.14 1.38 1.00
CA ASP A 120 17.26 2.71 0.38
C ASP A 120 15.96 3.17 -0.29
N MET A 121 15.17 2.25 -0.85
CA MET A 121 13.85 2.57 -1.39
C MET A 121 12.92 3.12 -0.30
N TYR A 122 12.88 2.52 0.88
CA TYR A 122 12.04 3.01 1.99
C TYR A 122 12.50 4.39 2.49
N ARG A 123 13.82 4.64 2.54
CA ARG A 123 14.35 6.00 2.80
C ARG A 123 13.87 7.00 1.74
N ARG A 124 13.87 6.62 0.47
CA ARG A 124 13.40 7.49 -0.62
C ARG A 124 11.88 7.70 -0.63
N LEU A 125 11.10 6.73 -0.13
CA LEU A 125 9.66 6.88 0.07
C LEU A 125 9.39 7.99 1.10
N ALA A 126 10.17 8.03 2.19
CA ALA A 126 10.12 9.05 3.23
C ALA A 126 10.36 10.47 2.68
N ASP A 127 11.23 10.60 1.67
CA ASP A 127 11.52 11.89 1.03
C ASP A 127 10.35 12.45 0.18
N VAL A 128 9.35 11.64 -0.17
CA VAL A 128 8.33 12.01 -1.17
C VAL A 128 6.89 11.83 -0.68
N TYR A 129 6.70 11.25 0.49
CA TYR A 129 5.41 11.04 1.13
C TYR A 129 5.53 11.39 2.60
N ASP A 130 4.70 12.31 3.08
CA ASP A 130 4.80 12.85 4.44
C ASP A 130 4.13 11.96 5.49
N GLY A 131 3.21 11.08 5.07
CA GLY A 131 2.39 10.25 5.95
C GLY A 131 3.00 8.90 6.33
N PRO A 132 2.20 8.03 6.98
CA PRO A 132 2.63 6.70 7.40
C PRO A 132 2.97 5.76 6.23
N ILE A 133 4.10 5.07 6.35
CA ILE A 133 4.61 4.08 5.42
C ILE A 133 4.45 2.69 6.04
N VAL A 134 3.86 1.78 5.28
CA VAL A 134 3.74 0.36 5.62
C VAL A 134 4.77 -0.44 4.84
N VAL A 135 5.70 -1.09 5.55
CA VAL A 135 6.61 -2.08 4.94
C VAL A 135 5.83 -3.35 4.66
N GLN A 136 5.64 -3.71 3.39
CA GLN A 136 5.11 -5.03 3.04
C GLN A 136 6.26 -6.02 2.91
N ASN A 137 6.44 -6.84 3.95
CA ASN A 137 7.49 -7.85 4.00
C ASN A 137 6.94 -9.20 3.52
N ALA A 138 7.03 -9.45 2.22
CA ALA A 138 6.48 -10.64 1.59
C ALA A 138 7.59 -11.62 1.18
N ALA A 139 7.57 -12.82 1.77
CA ALA A 139 8.65 -13.82 1.72
C ALA A 139 9.33 -13.97 0.35
N THR A 140 8.62 -14.49 -0.65
CA THR A 140 9.21 -14.82 -1.94
C THR A 140 9.41 -13.58 -2.84
N TYR A 141 8.87 -12.43 -2.45
CA TYR A 141 8.81 -11.25 -3.32
C TYR A 141 9.83 -10.18 -2.93
N ALA A 142 9.88 -9.81 -1.65
CA ALA A 142 10.73 -8.74 -1.13
C ALA A 142 11.11 -8.99 0.35
N PRO A 143 11.90 -10.03 0.66
CA PRO A 143 12.21 -10.38 2.04
C PRO A 143 13.27 -9.45 2.66
N LEU A 144 12.95 -8.85 3.81
CA LEU A 144 13.91 -8.24 4.73
C LEU A 144 13.96 -9.01 6.05
N THR A 145 15.12 -9.11 6.68
CA THR A 145 15.27 -9.72 8.02
C THR A 145 14.64 -8.84 9.11
N GLY A 146 14.39 -9.41 10.29
CA GLY A 146 13.91 -8.63 11.44
C GLY A 146 14.87 -7.51 11.83
N GLU A 147 16.19 -7.77 11.81
CA GLU A 147 17.22 -6.76 12.07
C GLU A 147 17.20 -5.62 11.04
N GLN A 148 17.04 -5.95 9.75
CA GLN A 148 16.96 -4.94 8.69
C GLN A 148 15.73 -4.04 8.85
N ILE A 149 14.58 -4.62 9.22
CA ILE A 149 13.37 -3.86 9.48
C ILE A 149 13.52 -3.00 10.74
N ALA A 150 14.09 -3.55 11.81
CA ALA A 150 14.36 -2.78 13.03
C ALA A 150 15.25 -1.57 12.75
N GLY A 151 16.32 -1.74 11.95
CA GLY A 151 17.17 -0.62 11.53
C GLY A 151 16.41 0.42 10.69
N LEU A 152 15.51 -0.02 9.79
CA LEU A 152 14.66 0.92 9.04
C LEU A 152 13.73 1.74 9.95
N LEU A 153 13.14 1.12 10.98
CA LEU A 153 12.26 1.81 11.93
C LEU A 153 13.00 2.88 12.75
N GLU A 154 14.27 2.65 13.08
CA GLU A 154 15.12 3.63 13.78
C GLU A 154 15.48 4.83 12.90
N GLU A 155 15.69 4.59 11.60
CA GLU A 155 16.14 5.62 10.66
C GLU A 155 15.01 6.39 9.95
N VAL A 156 13.86 5.76 9.77
CA VAL A 156 12.74 6.31 8.99
C VAL A 156 11.49 6.39 9.86
N PRO A 157 11.26 7.51 10.57
CA PRO A 157 10.16 7.66 11.53
C PRO A 157 8.75 7.49 10.93
N GLN A 158 8.63 7.67 9.62
CA GLN A 158 7.36 7.48 8.90
C GLN A 158 7.01 6.00 8.70
N ILE A 159 7.94 5.07 8.90
CA ILE A 159 7.60 3.65 8.89
C ILE A 159 6.96 3.31 10.23
N GLU A 160 5.62 3.30 10.24
CA GLU A 160 4.83 3.07 11.44
C GLU A 160 4.24 1.65 11.50
N TYR A 161 4.16 0.97 10.35
CA TYR A 161 3.48 -0.33 10.24
C TYR A 161 4.26 -1.32 9.37
N ILE A 162 4.08 -2.60 9.66
CA ILE A 162 4.62 -3.71 8.86
C ILE A 162 3.48 -4.66 8.53
N LYS A 163 3.34 -4.99 7.25
CA LYS A 163 2.55 -6.14 6.81
C LYS A 163 3.50 -7.32 6.65
N GLU A 164 3.62 -8.13 7.70
CA GLU A 164 4.49 -9.31 7.75
C GLU A 164 3.76 -10.52 7.17
N GLU A 165 4.31 -11.06 6.09
CA GLU A 165 3.74 -12.19 5.33
C GLU A 165 4.71 -13.37 5.25
N ARG A 166 5.80 -13.36 6.05
CA ARG A 166 6.74 -14.48 6.14
C ARG A 166 6.33 -15.51 7.20
N PRO A 167 6.74 -16.77 7.01
CA PRO A 167 6.79 -17.74 8.09
C PRO A 167 7.79 -17.31 9.19
N PRO A 168 7.54 -17.63 10.47
CA PRO A 168 6.36 -18.32 10.94
C PRO A 168 5.17 -17.37 11.08
N GLY A 169 3.98 -17.82 10.68
CA GLY A 169 2.76 -17.02 10.77
C GLY A 169 2.34 -16.72 12.23
N PRO A 170 1.19 -16.04 12.43
CA PRO A 170 0.76 -15.43 13.69
C PRO A 170 0.79 -16.30 14.96
N LYS A 171 0.89 -17.63 14.85
CA LYS A 171 1.06 -18.53 16.00
C LYS A 171 2.42 -18.38 16.71
N HIS A 172 3.37 -17.67 16.12
CA HIS A 172 4.76 -17.59 16.57
C HIS A 172 5.28 -16.16 16.73
N ILE A 173 4.40 -15.17 16.58
CA ILE A 173 4.70 -13.76 16.88
C ILE A 173 4.02 -13.47 18.21
N ALA A 174 4.72 -13.79 19.30
CA ALA A 174 4.33 -13.51 20.68
C ALA A 174 5.48 -12.79 21.38
#